data_AF-A0A357V626-F1
#
_entry.id   AF-A0A357V626-F1
#
_cell.length_a   1.000
_cell.length_b   1.000
_cell.length_c   1.000
_cell.angle_alpha   90.00
_cell.angle_beta   90.00
_cell.angle_gamma   90.00
#
_symmetry.space_group_name_H-M   'P 1'
#
loop_
_entity.id
_entity.type
_entity.pdbx_description
1 polymer ?
#
loop_
_entity_poly.entity_id
_entity_poly.type
_entity_poly.pdbx_seq_one_letter_code
_entity_poly.pdbx_strand_id
1 'polypeptide(L)'
;KSAVLLAGINAPGVTTVVEPQPTRDHTENMLRWFGAEVTVQDTARGRRISLIGRPELVARDVAVPADISSAAFPLVAALLVPGSDVTLKDVGLNPLRAGILTTLREMGAEIAVLGAREEAGEPVADLRVTAGPLKGVTVPAERAPSMIDEYPILAVAAALAEGETRMEGLEELRVKESDRLAAMARGLAAAGVKVEEGPDYLVVTGSGGKPPRGGCTVTVDLDHRIAMAFLVLGLVTEQPVTIDDGDAMATSFPGFAAMMQGLGADIADI
;
A
#
# COMPACT_ATOMS: atom_id res chain seq x y z
N LYS A 1 14.47 2.62 -14.10
CA LYS A 1 15.37 3.47 -13.29
C LYS A 1 16.52 2.69 -12.68
N SER A 2 16.25 1.82 -11.69
CA SER A 2 17.28 1.15 -10.88
C SER A 2 18.34 0.40 -11.69
N ALA A 3 17.94 -0.38 -12.69
CA ALA A 3 18.88 -1.11 -13.55
C ALA A 3 19.94 -0.22 -14.22
N VAL A 4 19.55 0.99 -14.66
CA VAL A 4 20.46 1.95 -15.29
C VAL A 4 21.43 2.55 -14.28
N LEU A 5 20.94 2.88 -13.07
CA LEU A 5 21.81 3.38 -11.99
C LEU A 5 22.81 2.31 -11.53
N LEU A 6 22.37 1.06 -11.40
CA LEU A 6 23.26 -0.06 -11.05
C LEU A 6 24.33 -0.30 -12.12
N ALA A 7 23.99 -0.18 -13.41
CA ALA A 7 24.98 -0.21 -14.48
C ALA A 7 25.98 0.96 -14.38
N GLY A 8 25.50 2.13 -13.94
CA GLY A 8 26.31 3.32 -13.70
C GLY A 8 27.39 3.14 -12.62
N ILE A 9 27.20 2.23 -11.66
CA ILE A 9 28.20 1.91 -10.63
C ILE A 9 29.53 1.50 -11.27
N ASN A 10 29.52 0.77 -12.39
CA ASN A 10 30.76 0.30 -13.04
C ASN A 10 31.18 1.15 -14.25
N ALA A 11 30.41 2.20 -14.59
CA ALA A 11 30.70 3.09 -15.71
C ALA A 11 31.58 4.27 -15.25
N PRO A 12 32.63 4.67 -16.00
CA PRO A 12 33.31 5.93 -15.72
C PRO A 12 32.43 7.13 -16.09
N GLY A 13 32.53 8.22 -15.32
CA GLY A 13 31.78 9.46 -15.56
C GLY A 13 30.47 9.53 -14.79
N VAL A 14 29.49 10.28 -15.30
CA VAL A 14 28.18 10.48 -14.64
C VAL A 14 27.09 9.77 -15.44
N THR A 15 26.38 8.86 -14.79
CA THR A 15 25.17 8.23 -15.36
C THR A 15 23.95 9.02 -14.92
N THR A 16 23.11 9.45 -15.86
CA THR A 16 21.87 10.19 -15.57
C THR A 16 20.64 9.44 -16.07
N VAL A 17 19.65 9.28 -15.19
CA VAL A 17 18.29 8.83 -15.54
C VAL A 17 17.34 10.01 -15.39
N VAL A 18 16.40 10.18 -16.32
CA VAL A 18 15.30 11.15 -16.21
C VAL A 18 14.00 10.37 -16.22
N GLU A 19 13.23 10.47 -15.14
CA GLU A 19 11.88 9.90 -15.04
C GLU A 19 10.83 11.01 -15.15
N PRO A 20 9.77 10.83 -15.97
CA PRO A 20 8.75 11.86 -16.17
C PRO A 20 7.94 12.14 -14.90
N GLN A 21 7.77 11.13 -14.05
CA GLN A 21 7.15 11.22 -12.73
C GLN A 21 8.02 10.49 -11.71
N PRO A 22 8.06 10.97 -10.45
CA PRO A 22 8.77 10.28 -9.38
C PRO A 22 8.27 8.86 -9.15
N THR A 23 9.20 7.91 -9.09
CA THR A 23 8.94 6.52 -8.66
C THR A 23 9.75 6.20 -7.40
N ARG A 24 9.39 5.12 -6.69
CA ARG A 24 10.10 4.65 -5.48
C ARG A 24 11.63 4.79 -5.60
N ASP A 25 12.27 5.39 -4.60
CA ASP A 25 13.67 5.87 -4.66
C ASP A 25 14.64 5.08 -3.76
N HIS A 26 14.27 3.84 -3.39
CA HIS A 26 15.10 2.94 -2.58
C HIS A 26 16.51 2.75 -3.16
N THR A 27 16.67 2.72 -4.50
CA THR A 27 17.99 2.57 -5.12
C THR A 27 18.87 3.78 -4.85
N GLU A 28 18.31 4.97 -4.95
CA GLU A 28 19.00 6.24 -4.68
C GLU A 28 19.38 6.35 -3.21
N ASN A 29 18.46 6.03 -2.30
CA ASN A 29 18.70 6.09 -0.85
C ASN A 29 19.76 5.08 -0.42
N MET A 30 19.65 3.82 -0.88
CA MET A 30 20.64 2.79 -0.62
C MET A 30 22.01 3.14 -1.20
N LEU A 31 22.08 3.62 -2.46
CA LEU A 31 23.36 4.02 -3.05
C LEU A 31 24.06 5.09 -2.21
N ARG A 32 23.33 6.11 -1.73
CA ARG A 32 23.87 7.11 -0.80
C ARG A 32 24.29 6.50 0.52
N TRP A 33 23.48 5.60 1.08
CA TRP A 33 23.81 4.89 2.32
C TRP A 33 25.13 4.14 2.20
N PHE A 34 25.37 3.47 1.09
CA PHE A 34 26.63 2.75 0.82
C PHE A 34 27.79 3.66 0.40
N GLY A 35 27.59 4.99 0.29
CA GLY A 35 28.66 5.97 0.05
C GLY A 35 28.75 6.50 -1.38
N ALA A 36 27.86 6.11 -2.29
CA ALA A 36 27.82 6.68 -3.63
C ALA A 36 27.24 8.10 -3.64
N GLU A 37 27.76 8.95 -4.52
CA GLU A 37 27.20 10.27 -4.76
C GLU A 37 26.04 10.18 -5.78
N VAL A 38 24.81 10.34 -5.27
CA VAL A 38 23.59 10.39 -6.08
C VAL A 38 22.87 11.71 -5.89
N THR A 39 22.79 12.51 -6.94
CA THR A 39 22.03 13.77 -6.96
C THR A 39 20.65 13.55 -7.58
N VAL A 40 19.60 14.05 -6.92
CA VAL A 40 18.22 14.04 -7.44
C VAL A 40 17.79 15.50 -7.57
N GLN A 41 17.28 15.87 -8.74
CA GLN A 41 16.85 17.23 -9.06
C GLN A 41 15.53 17.18 -9.82
N ASP A 42 14.53 17.90 -9.35
CA ASP A 42 13.29 18.09 -10.11
C ASP A 42 13.53 19.11 -11.23
N THR A 43 13.04 18.81 -12.43
CA THR A 43 13.22 19.61 -13.65
C THR A 43 11.90 19.75 -14.40
N ALA A 44 11.85 20.66 -15.39
CA ALA A 44 10.68 20.79 -16.26
C ALA A 44 10.34 19.51 -17.06
N ARG A 45 11.27 18.55 -17.16
CA ARG A 45 11.07 17.26 -17.85
C ARG A 45 10.83 16.08 -16.89
N GLY A 46 10.59 16.36 -15.61
CA GLY A 46 10.47 15.35 -14.55
C GLY A 46 11.73 15.32 -13.66
N ARG A 47 11.97 14.19 -13.01
CA ARG A 47 13.03 14.03 -12.01
C ARG A 47 14.30 13.49 -12.65
N ARG A 48 15.39 14.26 -12.51
CA ARG A 48 16.73 13.91 -12.99
C ARG A 48 17.56 13.32 -11.85
N ILE A 49 18.10 12.14 -12.07
CA ILE A 49 18.85 11.35 -11.09
C ILE A 49 20.22 11.06 -11.65
N SER A 50 21.27 11.54 -11.00
CA SER A 50 22.65 11.44 -11.47
C SER A 50 23.50 10.69 -10.47
N LEU A 51 24.19 9.64 -10.91
CA LEU A 51 25.16 8.87 -10.14
C LEU A 51 26.57 9.13 -10.68
N ILE A 52 27.50 9.50 -9.79
CA ILE A 52 28.92 9.46 -10.12
C ILE A 52 29.37 8.01 -10.15
N GLY A 53 29.79 7.55 -11.32
CA GLY A 53 30.16 6.16 -11.55
C GLY A 53 31.54 5.80 -11.00
N ARG A 54 31.75 4.49 -10.82
CA ARG A 54 32.86 3.91 -10.03
C ARG A 54 32.96 4.46 -8.61
N PRO A 55 31.84 4.55 -7.85
CA PRO A 55 31.91 4.96 -6.45
C PRO A 55 32.64 3.89 -5.63
N GLU A 56 33.28 4.32 -4.55
CA GLU A 56 33.69 3.40 -3.49
C GLU A 56 32.46 3.11 -2.61
N LEU A 57 32.00 1.86 -2.61
CA LEU A 57 30.88 1.43 -1.77
C LEU A 57 31.41 0.77 -0.50
N VAL A 58 30.95 1.24 0.65
CA VAL A 58 31.35 0.75 1.97
C VAL A 58 30.23 -0.11 2.54
N ALA A 59 30.54 -1.36 2.88
CA ALA A 59 29.59 -2.24 3.56
C ALA A 59 29.13 -1.65 4.90
N ARG A 60 27.83 -1.69 5.16
CA ARG A 60 27.18 -1.17 6.37
C ARG A 60 26.07 -2.11 6.79
N ASP A 61 25.73 -2.07 8.07
CA ASP A 61 24.52 -2.71 8.57
C ASP A 61 23.28 -2.03 7.99
N VAL A 62 22.26 -2.83 7.68
CA VAL A 62 20.97 -2.37 7.16
C VAL A 62 19.87 -3.05 7.96
N ALA A 63 19.17 -2.26 8.78
CA ALA A 63 17.89 -2.67 9.33
C ALA A 63 16.79 -2.40 8.30
N VAL A 64 16.19 -3.45 7.75
CA VAL A 64 15.15 -3.31 6.71
C VAL A 64 13.84 -2.88 7.40
N PRO A 65 13.25 -1.72 7.04
CA PRO A 65 11.98 -1.30 7.61
C PRO A 65 10.84 -2.27 7.26
N ALA A 66 9.81 -2.32 8.10
CA ALA A 66 8.59 -3.03 7.77
C ALA A 66 7.91 -2.40 6.54
N ASP A 67 7.43 -3.26 5.65
CA ASP A 67 6.84 -2.83 4.39
C ASP A 67 5.47 -2.18 4.63
N ILE A 68 5.32 -0.92 4.22
CA ILE A 68 4.05 -0.20 4.30
C ILE A 68 2.93 -0.91 3.55
N SER A 69 3.26 -1.61 2.46
CA SER A 69 2.28 -2.38 1.68
C SER A 69 1.68 -3.53 2.49
N SER A 70 2.51 -4.24 3.25
CA SER A 70 2.06 -5.29 4.17
C SER A 70 1.41 -4.70 5.42
N ALA A 71 1.92 -3.58 5.93
CA ALA A 71 1.40 -2.89 7.10
C ALA A 71 0.00 -2.28 6.86
N ALA A 72 -0.34 -1.98 5.61
CA ALA A 72 -1.63 -1.40 5.23
C ALA A 72 -2.83 -2.29 5.61
N PHE A 73 -2.68 -3.61 5.58
CA PHE A 73 -3.76 -4.56 5.93
C PHE A 73 -4.15 -4.49 7.42
N PRO A 74 -3.25 -4.74 8.39
CA PRO A 74 -3.59 -4.58 9.80
C PRO A 74 -3.88 -3.12 10.18
N LEU A 75 -3.29 -2.14 9.48
CA LEU A 75 -3.62 -0.72 9.66
C LEU A 75 -5.08 -0.45 9.34
N VAL A 76 -5.55 -0.86 8.15
CA VAL A 76 -6.95 -0.65 7.75
C VAL A 76 -7.89 -1.50 8.59
N ALA A 77 -7.52 -2.75 8.92
CA ALA A 77 -8.32 -3.56 9.83
C ALA A 77 -8.53 -2.86 11.18
N ALA A 78 -7.47 -2.28 11.77
CA ALA A 78 -7.56 -1.54 13.04
C ALA A 78 -8.40 -0.25 12.92
N LEU A 79 -8.42 0.41 11.76
CA LEU A 79 -9.30 1.57 11.54
C LEU A 79 -10.78 1.16 11.51
N LEU A 80 -11.08 0.01 10.91
CA LEU A 80 -12.45 -0.42 10.62
C LEU A 80 -13.11 -1.22 11.75
N VAL A 81 -12.35 -2.06 12.46
CA VAL A 81 -12.89 -2.94 13.52
C VAL A 81 -13.09 -2.14 14.81
N PRO A 82 -14.33 -1.97 15.31
CA PRO A 82 -14.60 -1.16 16.50
C PRO A 82 -13.82 -1.63 17.74
N GLY A 83 -13.29 -0.67 18.50
CA GLY A 83 -12.52 -0.95 19.73
C GLY A 83 -11.06 -1.33 19.51
N SER A 84 -10.56 -1.28 18.27
CA SER A 84 -9.16 -1.57 17.96
C SER A 84 -8.23 -0.41 18.34
N ASP A 85 -7.05 -0.79 18.86
CA ASP A 85 -5.90 0.08 19.12
C ASP A 85 -4.63 -0.74 18.85
N VAL A 86 -4.02 -0.52 17.68
CA VAL A 86 -2.91 -1.34 17.18
C VAL A 86 -1.71 -0.45 16.94
N THR A 87 -0.54 -0.91 17.38
CA THR A 87 0.75 -0.28 17.05
C THR A 87 1.54 -1.17 16.11
N LEU A 88 1.77 -0.68 14.89
CA LEU A 88 2.63 -1.30 13.88
C LEU A 88 4.04 -0.74 14.04
N LYS A 89 5.02 -1.61 14.24
CA LYS A 89 6.39 -1.19 14.54
C LYS A 89 7.23 -1.02 13.28
N ASP A 90 8.15 -0.07 13.33
CA ASP A 90 9.25 0.09 12.38
C ASP A 90 8.80 0.17 10.91
N VAL A 91 7.66 0.82 10.65
CA VAL A 91 7.06 0.95 9.31
C VAL A 91 7.82 1.99 8.49
N GLY A 92 8.20 1.61 7.27
CA GLY A 92 8.78 2.54 6.30
C GLY A 92 7.80 3.62 5.88
N LEU A 93 8.21 4.88 5.99
CA LEU A 93 7.40 6.08 5.71
C LEU A 93 7.84 6.81 4.45
N ASN A 94 8.52 6.12 3.53
CA ASN A 94 9.02 6.73 2.30
C ASN A 94 7.85 7.42 1.57
N PRO A 95 7.91 8.74 1.29
CA PRO A 95 6.80 9.47 0.68
C PRO A 95 6.36 8.92 -0.69
N LEU A 96 7.24 8.22 -1.41
CA LEU A 96 6.97 7.57 -2.69
C LEU A 96 6.38 6.15 -2.54
N ARG A 97 6.07 5.74 -1.31
CA ARG A 97 5.44 4.45 -0.94
C ARG A 97 4.28 4.60 0.03
N ALA A 98 4.22 5.71 0.78
CA ALA A 98 3.30 5.91 1.89
C ALA A 98 2.04 6.72 1.50
N GLY A 99 1.65 6.74 0.22
CA GLY A 99 0.48 7.50 -0.23
C GLY A 99 -0.81 7.10 0.49
N ILE A 100 -0.92 5.83 0.91
CA ILE A 100 -2.04 5.32 1.70
C ILE A 100 -2.23 6.06 3.03
N LEU A 101 -1.14 6.44 3.72
CA LEU A 101 -1.22 7.16 4.98
C LEU A 101 -1.77 8.57 4.78
N THR A 102 -1.39 9.23 3.68
CA THR A 102 -1.93 10.54 3.30
C THR A 102 -3.44 10.42 3.04
N THR A 103 -3.84 9.45 2.20
CA THR A 103 -5.25 9.25 1.85
C THR A 103 -6.10 8.91 3.08
N LEU A 104 -5.66 7.99 3.95
CA LEU A 104 -6.41 7.62 5.15
C LEU A 104 -6.54 8.80 6.12
N ARG A 105 -5.51 9.65 6.27
CA ARG A 105 -5.62 10.89 7.07
C ARG A 105 -6.61 11.89 6.47
N GLU A 106 -6.64 12.04 5.16
CA GLU A 106 -7.64 12.87 4.46
C GLU A 106 -9.06 12.31 4.65
N MET A 107 -9.21 10.99 4.73
CA MET A 107 -10.46 10.32 5.11
C MET A 107 -10.81 10.50 6.61
N GLY A 108 -9.92 11.07 7.42
CA GLY A 108 -10.14 11.34 8.85
C GLY A 108 -9.54 10.31 9.81
N ALA A 109 -8.70 9.38 9.34
CA ALA A 109 -8.07 8.37 10.18
C ALA A 109 -7.12 8.98 11.23
N GLU A 110 -7.24 8.53 12.47
CA GLU A 110 -6.29 8.85 13.54
C GLU A 110 -5.08 7.91 13.50
N ILE A 111 -4.00 8.37 12.86
CA ILE A 111 -2.75 7.62 12.73
C ILE A 111 -1.61 8.42 13.38
N ALA A 112 -1.23 8.03 14.59
CA ALA A 112 -0.13 8.64 15.32
C ALA A 112 1.21 8.06 14.87
N VAL A 113 2.16 8.95 14.55
CA VAL A 113 3.55 8.59 14.19
C VAL A 113 4.41 8.71 15.44
N LEU A 114 5.02 7.60 15.86
CA LEU A 114 5.80 7.50 17.09
C LEU A 114 7.24 7.12 16.76
N GLY A 115 8.21 7.74 17.44
CA GLY A 115 9.62 7.35 17.31
C GLY A 115 10.19 7.49 15.90
N ALA A 116 9.78 8.54 15.17
CA ALA A 116 10.27 8.80 13.82
C ALA A 116 11.80 8.93 13.78
N ARG A 117 12.42 8.22 12.83
CA ARG A 117 13.86 8.13 12.67
C ARG A 117 14.23 7.82 11.21
N GLU A 118 15.53 7.73 10.95
CA GLU A 118 16.07 7.33 9.66
C GLU A 118 16.85 6.03 9.83
N GLU A 119 16.53 5.01 9.03
CA GLU A 119 17.22 3.72 8.99
C GLU A 119 17.71 3.48 7.56
N ALA A 120 19.03 3.39 7.38
CA ALA A 120 19.65 3.19 6.07
C ALA A 120 19.19 4.19 4.98
N GLY A 121 18.93 5.46 5.36
CA GLY A 121 18.44 6.50 4.43
C GLY A 121 16.95 6.42 4.11
N GLU A 122 16.18 5.55 4.78
CA GLU A 122 14.74 5.47 4.70
C GLU A 122 14.10 6.05 5.98
N PRO A 123 13.04 6.88 5.87
CA PRO A 123 12.29 7.33 7.04
C PRO A 123 11.47 6.16 7.62
N VAL A 124 11.52 5.98 8.93
CA VAL A 124 10.86 4.88 9.64
C VAL A 124 10.18 5.39 10.91
N ALA A 125 9.03 4.84 11.26
CA ALA A 125 8.39 5.09 12.54
C ALA A 125 7.46 3.95 12.96
N ASP A 126 7.06 3.95 14.22
CA ASP A 126 5.92 3.17 14.67
C ASP A 126 4.63 3.93 14.32
N LEU A 127 3.60 3.20 13.90
CA LEU A 127 2.27 3.74 13.60
C LEU A 127 1.27 3.19 14.62
N ARG A 128 0.74 4.06 15.48
CA ARG A 128 -0.39 3.71 16.34
C ARG A 128 -1.69 4.16 15.69
N VAL A 129 -2.62 3.21 15.59
CA VAL A 129 -3.85 3.32 14.81
C VAL A 129 -5.01 2.94 15.71
N THR A 130 -6.00 3.82 15.79
CA THR A 130 -7.21 3.62 16.59
C THR A 130 -8.42 3.57 15.68
N ALA A 131 -9.38 2.70 15.98
CA ALA A 131 -10.64 2.63 15.25
C ALA A 131 -11.37 3.99 15.26
N GLY A 132 -11.93 4.38 14.12
CA GLY A 132 -12.59 5.68 13.99
C GLY A 132 -13.39 5.82 12.70
N PRO A 133 -14.31 6.80 12.62
CA PRO A 133 -15.10 7.04 11.42
C PRO A 133 -14.21 7.53 10.28
N LEU A 134 -14.45 7.03 9.08
CA LEU A 134 -13.83 7.50 7.85
C LEU A 134 -14.84 8.22 6.97
N LYS A 135 -14.38 9.15 6.15
CA LYS A 135 -15.17 9.87 5.15
C LYS A 135 -14.63 9.61 3.76
N GLY A 136 -15.53 9.58 2.79
CA GLY A 136 -15.17 9.44 1.39
C GLY A 136 -14.38 10.64 0.89
N VAL A 137 -13.40 10.38 0.02
CA VAL A 137 -12.53 11.41 -0.57
C VAL A 137 -12.28 11.15 -2.06
N THR A 138 -11.86 12.17 -2.79
CA THR A 138 -11.29 11.97 -4.12
C THR A 138 -9.78 11.77 -3.99
N VAL A 139 -9.29 10.59 -4.40
CA VAL A 139 -7.87 10.26 -4.50
C VAL A 139 -7.41 10.60 -5.92
N PRO A 140 -6.57 11.62 -6.09
CA PRO A 140 -6.21 12.11 -7.41
C PRO A 140 -5.19 11.18 -8.08
N ALA A 141 -5.17 11.18 -9.42
CA ALA A 141 -4.38 10.25 -10.23
C ALA A 141 -2.87 10.36 -9.96
N GLU A 142 -2.35 11.56 -9.66
CA GLU A 142 -0.94 11.77 -9.34
C GLU A 142 -0.48 11.06 -8.06
N ARG A 143 -1.40 10.62 -7.21
CA ARG A 143 -1.07 9.86 -6.00
C ARG A 143 -0.85 8.38 -6.30
N ALA A 144 -1.39 7.86 -7.40
CA ALA A 144 -1.36 6.44 -7.73
C ALA A 144 0.05 5.84 -7.67
N PRO A 145 1.11 6.46 -8.22
CA PRO A 145 2.47 5.90 -8.15
C PRO A 145 3.01 5.66 -6.73
N SER A 146 2.53 6.44 -5.75
CA SER A 146 2.98 6.38 -4.35
C SER A 146 2.22 5.36 -3.49
N MET A 147 1.17 4.72 -4.03
CA MET A 147 0.34 3.75 -3.30
C MET A 147 -0.41 2.77 -4.21
N ILE A 148 0.13 2.52 -5.42
CA ILE A 148 -0.57 1.74 -6.45
C ILE A 148 -0.94 0.34 -5.94
N ASP A 149 -0.12 -0.21 -5.07
CA ASP A 149 -0.30 -1.55 -4.55
C ASP A 149 -1.30 -1.58 -3.35
N GLU A 150 -1.74 -0.42 -2.84
CA GLU A 150 -2.64 -0.28 -1.68
C GLU A 150 -4.09 0.05 -2.07
N TYR A 151 -4.39 0.27 -3.35
CA TYR A 151 -5.77 0.50 -3.79
C TYR A 151 -6.76 -0.62 -3.41
N PRO A 152 -6.41 -1.92 -3.45
CA PRO A 152 -7.30 -2.97 -2.95
C PRO A 152 -7.74 -2.76 -1.50
N ILE A 153 -6.80 -2.49 -0.60
CA ILE A 153 -7.11 -2.32 0.82
C ILE A 153 -7.73 -0.93 1.12
N LEU A 154 -7.40 0.10 0.33
CA LEU A 154 -8.09 1.39 0.38
C LEU A 154 -9.56 1.27 0.00
N ALA A 155 -9.90 0.48 -1.03
CA ALA A 155 -11.27 0.29 -1.45
C ALA A 155 -12.11 -0.43 -0.38
N VAL A 156 -11.49 -1.31 0.43
CA VAL A 156 -12.09 -1.88 1.63
C VAL A 156 -12.35 -0.82 2.70
N ALA A 157 -11.39 0.08 2.96
CA ALA A 157 -11.60 1.22 3.85
C ALA A 157 -12.75 2.12 3.38
N ALA A 158 -12.82 2.38 2.07
CA ALA A 158 -13.88 3.18 1.45
C ALA A 158 -15.27 2.54 1.57
N ALA A 159 -15.38 1.20 1.58
CA ALA A 159 -16.65 0.51 1.69
C ALA A 159 -17.40 0.81 3.01
N LEU A 160 -16.68 1.19 4.06
CA LEU A 160 -17.24 1.58 5.36
C LEU A 160 -17.20 3.09 5.61
N ALA A 161 -16.61 3.89 4.73
CA ALA A 161 -16.55 5.33 4.89
C ALA A 161 -17.94 5.99 4.74
N GLU A 162 -18.12 7.20 5.28
CA GLU A 162 -19.28 8.04 5.02
C GLU A 162 -19.15 8.70 3.64
N GLY A 163 -20.07 8.41 2.72
CA GLY A 163 -20.11 9.02 1.39
C GLY A 163 -19.31 8.25 0.34
N GLU A 164 -18.89 8.94 -0.72
CA GLU A 164 -18.21 8.32 -1.87
C GLU A 164 -16.70 8.56 -1.82
N THR A 165 -15.93 7.50 -2.04
CA THR A 165 -14.51 7.59 -2.35
C THR A 165 -14.30 7.34 -3.84
N ARG A 166 -13.66 8.29 -4.53
CA ARG A 166 -13.32 8.19 -5.95
C ARG A 166 -11.82 8.07 -6.11
N MET A 167 -11.37 6.99 -6.74
CA MET A 167 -9.95 6.68 -6.97
C MET A 167 -9.64 6.76 -8.46
N GLU A 168 -8.78 7.69 -8.86
CA GLU A 168 -8.43 7.98 -10.27
C GLU A 168 -7.04 7.43 -10.64
N GLY A 169 -6.77 7.25 -11.94
CA GLY A 169 -5.43 6.89 -12.46
C GLY A 169 -5.02 5.44 -12.17
N LEU A 170 -5.97 4.52 -12.32
CA LEU A 170 -5.83 3.11 -11.92
C LEU A 170 -5.55 2.16 -13.09
N GLU A 171 -5.17 2.67 -14.25
CA GLU A 171 -4.91 1.84 -15.44
C GLU A 171 -3.85 0.77 -15.18
N GLU A 172 -2.86 1.06 -14.33
CA GLU A 172 -1.79 0.12 -13.97
C GLU A 172 -2.31 -1.08 -13.15
N LEU A 173 -3.45 -0.96 -12.46
CA LEU A 173 -4.03 -2.05 -11.68
C LEU A 173 -4.54 -3.20 -12.54
N ARG A 174 -4.85 -2.94 -13.81
CA ARG A 174 -5.36 -3.96 -14.73
C ARG A 174 -4.29 -4.93 -15.24
N VAL A 175 -3.02 -4.58 -15.06
CA VAL A 175 -1.85 -5.33 -15.58
C VAL A 175 -0.91 -5.78 -14.47
N LYS A 176 -1.42 -5.91 -13.24
CA LYS A 176 -0.71 -6.48 -12.09
C LYS A 176 -0.75 -8.01 -12.17
N GLU A 177 -0.55 -8.69 -11.05
CA GLU A 177 -0.69 -10.15 -10.92
C GLU A 177 -2.07 -10.63 -11.41
N SER A 178 -3.09 -9.78 -11.25
CA SER A 178 -4.44 -9.91 -11.79
C SER A 178 -4.93 -8.57 -12.35
N ASP A 179 -6.13 -8.55 -12.96
CA ASP A 179 -6.88 -7.30 -13.10
C ASP A 179 -7.48 -6.93 -11.73
N ARG A 180 -6.67 -6.26 -10.90
CA ARG A 180 -7.03 -5.88 -9.52
C ARG A 180 -8.25 -4.98 -9.49
N LEU A 181 -8.41 -4.11 -10.48
CA LEU A 181 -9.52 -3.16 -10.54
C LEU A 181 -10.84 -3.92 -10.71
N ALA A 182 -10.89 -4.83 -11.68
CA ALA A 182 -12.07 -5.67 -11.90
C ALA A 182 -12.31 -6.66 -10.74
N ALA A 183 -11.26 -7.24 -10.16
CA ALA A 183 -11.38 -8.14 -9.02
C ALA A 183 -11.98 -7.44 -7.78
N MET A 184 -11.49 -6.23 -7.45
CA MET A 184 -12.05 -5.43 -6.37
C MET A 184 -13.51 -5.06 -6.61
N ALA A 185 -13.85 -4.61 -7.83
CA ALA A 185 -15.22 -4.24 -8.16
C ALA A 185 -16.19 -5.41 -8.01
N ARG A 186 -15.84 -6.59 -8.54
CA ARG A 186 -16.65 -7.81 -8.41
C ARG A 186 -16.82 -8.25 -6.96
N GLY A 187 -15.72 -8.34 -6.19
CA GLY A 187 -15.78 -8.83 -4.82
C GLY A 187 -16.52 -7.89 -3.87
N LEU A 188 -16.32 -6.57 -4.00
CA LEU A 188 -17.05 -5.57 -3.22
C LEU A 188 -18.55 -5.61 -3.54
N ALA A 189 -18.92 -5.68 -4.82
CA ALA A 189 -20.32 -5.81 -5.23
C ALA A 189 -20.96 -7.10 -4.67
N ALA A 190 -20.24 -8.23 -4.69
CA ALA A 190 -20.72 -9.50 -4.13
C ALA A 190 -20.97 -9.41 -2.61
N ALA A 191 -20.13 -8.66 -1.90
CA ALA A 191 -20.27 -8.36 -0.47
C ALA A 191 -21.36 -7.32 -0.15
N GLY A 192 -22.07 -6.80 -1.17
CA GLY A 192 -23.17 -5.84 -1.01
C GLY A 192 -22.73 -4.37 -0.96
N VAL A 193 -21.50 -4.06 -1.33
CA VAL A 193 -21.00 -2.68 -1.44
C VAL A 193 -21.41 -2.10 -2.78
N LYS A 194 -21.84 -0.83 -2.82
CA LYS A 194 -22.12 -0.13 -4.08
C LYS A 194 -20.80 0.37 -4.66
N VAL A 195 -20.50 -0.07 -5.87
CA VAL A 195 -19.27 0.24 -6.59
C VAL A 195 -19.58 0.56 -8.05
N GLU A 196 -18.84 1.54 -8.60
CA GLU A 196 -18.79 1.85 -10.02
C GLU A 196 -17.34 1.71 -10.52
N GLU A 197 -17.14 0.85 -11.50
CA GLU A 197 -15.84 0.61 -12.15
C GLU A 197 -15.80 1.35 -13.49
N GLY A 198 -14.75 2.14 -13.70
CA GLY A 198 -14.42 2.75 -14.99
C GLY A 198 -13.16 2.14 -15.63
N PRO A 199 -12.74 2.64 -16.80
CA PRO A 199 -11.52 2.17 -17.46
C PRO A 199 -10.27 2.30 -16.59
N ASP A 200 -10.15 3.40 -15.84
CA ASP A 200 -8.99 3.82 -15.07
C ASP A 200 -9.39 4.41 -13.70
N TYR A 201 -10.60 4.15 -13.22
CA TYR A 201 -11.08 4.62 -11.93
C TYR A 201 -11.97 3.62 -11.22
N LEU A 202 -12.09 3.78 -9.90
CA LEU A 202 -13.03 3.07 -9.05
C LEU A 202 -13.75 4.06 -8.14
N VAL A 203 -15.08 4.00 -8.09
CA VAL A 203 -15.88 4.72 -7.10
C VAL A 203 -16.52 3.72 -6.15
N VAL A 204 -16.31 3.92 -4.85
CA VAL A 204 -16.93 3.11 -3.79
C VAL A 204 -17.84 4.01 -2.97
N THR A 205 -19.13 3.70 -2.94
CA THR A 205 -20.09 4.37 -2.04
C THR A 205 -20.11 3.63 -0.72
N GLY A 206 -19.51 4.24 0.31
CA GLY A 206 -19.40 3.65 1.64
C GLY A 206 -20.71 3.70 2.43
N SER A 207 -20.82 2.79 3.40
CA SER A 207 -22.02 2.57 4.20
C SER A 207 -22.15 3.49 5.42
N GLY A 208 -21.18 4.37 5.67
CA GLY A 208 -21.11 5.22 6.86
C GLY A 208 -20.95 4.43 8.15
N GLY A 209 -20.09 3.40 8.13
CA GLY A 209 -19.76 2.55 9.27
C GLY A 209 -20.71 1.37 9.50
N LYS A 210 -21.74 1.18 8.66
CA LYS A 210 -22.60 -0.01 8.75
C LYS A 210 -21.90 -1.22 8.11
N PRO A 211 -21.89 -2.40 8.75
CA PRO A 211 -21.31 -3.60 8.15
C PRO A 211 -21.92 -3.90 6.77
N PRO A 212 -21.10 -4.11 5.72
CA PRO A 212 -21.59 -4.65 4.46
C PRO A 212 -22.11 -6.09 4.66
N ARG A 213 -22.93 -6.59 3.73
CA ARG A 213 -23.59 -7.89 3.88
C ARG A 213 -22.59 -9.05 4.04
N GLY A 214 -21.54 -9.06 3.23
CA GLY A 214 -20.65 -10.23 3.10
C GLY A 214 -21.38 -11.46 2.54
N GLY A 215 -21.00 -12.65 3.01
CA GLY A 215 -21.63 -13.93 2.63
C GLY A 215 -21.27 -14.40 1.23
N CYS A 216 -20.13 -13.93 0.70
CA CYS A 216 -19.65 -14.22 -0.64
C CYS A 216 -18.33 -14.97 -0.61
N THR A 217 -18.04 -15.66 -1.72
CA THR A 217 -16.72 -16.21 -2.01
C THR A 217 -16.07 -15.34 -3.09
N VAL A 218 -14.86 -14.88 -2.83
CA VAL A 218 -14.08 -14.02 -3.73
C VAL A 218 -13.04 -14.86 -4.46
N THR A 219 -12.99 -14.67 -5.77
CA THR A 219 -11.92 -15.24 -6.62
C THR A 219 -10.66 -14.40 -6.50
N VAL A 220 -9.58 -15.02 -6.03
CA VAL A 220 -8.29 -14.36 -5.75
C VAL A 220 -7.46 -14.14 -7.01
N ASP A 221 -7.64 -14.97 -8.05
CA ASP A 221 -6.87 -14.91 -9.30
C ASP A 221 -5.34 -14.88 -9.06
N LEU A 222 -4.86 -15.66 -8.09
CA LEU A 222 -3.46 -15.73 -7.64
C LEU A 222 -2.87 -14.41 -7.09
N ASP A 223 -3.72 -13.42 -6.80
CA ASP A 223 -3.30 -12.11 -6.32
C ASP A 223 -3.42 -12.00 -4.79
N HIS A 224 -2.27 -12.07 -4.13
CA HIS A 224 -2.15 -11.98 -2.67
C HIS A 224 -2.84 -10.76 -2.07
N ARG A 225 -2.92 -9.63 -2.80
CA ARG A 225 -3.51 -8.39 -2.27
C ARG A 225 -5.03 -8.44 -2.29
N ILE A 226 -5.60 -9.12 -3.29
CA ILE A 226 -7.04 -9.40 -3.34
C ILE A 226 -7.40 -10.32 -2.17
N ALA A 227 -6.66 -11.41 -1.98
CA ALA A 227 -6.86 -12.31 -0.84
C ALA A 227 -6.84 -11.57 0.51
N MET A 228 -5.76 -10.86 0.81
CA MET A 228 -5.61 -10.15 2.08
C MET A 228 -6.65 -9.03 2.26
N ALA A 229 -6.99 -8.27 1.21
CA ALA A 229 -7.98 -7.21 1.30
C ALA A 229 -9.38 -7.76 1.64
N PHE A 230 -9.80 -8.85 1.00
CA PHE A 230 -11.11 -9.43 1.25
C PHE A 230 -11.21 -10.19 2.58
N LEU A 231 -10.09 -10.74 3.08
CA LEU A 231 -10.04 -11.22 4.46
C LEU A 231 -10.22 -10.08 5.47
N VAL A 232 -9.60 -8.91 5.24
CA VAL A 232 -9.83 -7.72 6.08
C VAL A 232 -11.28 -7.24 5.99
N LEU A 233 -11.88 -7.23 4.80
CA LEU A 233 -13.31 -6.89 4.64
C LEU A 233 -14.19 -7.83 5.47
N GLY A 234 -13.90 -9.13 5.48
CA GLY A 234 -14.65 -10.14 6.25
C GLY A 234 -14.70 -9.89 7.76
N LEU A 235 -13.75 -9.12 8.31
CA LEU A 235 -13.73 -8.76 9.74
C LEU A 235 -14.82 -7.76 10.14
N VAL A 236 -15.43 -7.09 9.15
CA VAL A 236 -16.37 -5.99 9.36
C VAL A 236 -17.68 -6.14 8.59
N THR A 237 -17.97 -7.33 8.06
CA THR A 237 -19.22 -7.67 7.39
C THR A 237 -20.21 -8.39 8.32
N GLU A 238 -21.50 -8.37 7.97
CA GLU A 238 -22.55 -9.08 8.72
C GLU A 238 -22.40 -10.61 8.61
N GLN A 239 -21.99 -11.10 7.44
CA GLN A 239 -21.69 -12.50 7.17
C GLN A 239 -20.22 -12.64 6.74
N PRO A 240 -19.58 -13.80 6.98
CA PRO A 240 -18.19 -14.01 6.59
C PRO A 240 -17.93 -13.76 5.10
N VAL A 241 -16.72 -13.35 4.77
CA VAL A 241 -16.20 -13.34 3.40
C VAL A 241 -15.21 -14.49 3.26
N THR A 242 -15.40 -15.33 2.25
CA THR A 242 -14.50 -16.43 1.91
C THR A 242 -13.64 -16.04 0.71
N ILE A 243 -12.39 -16.47 0.68
CA ILE A 243 -11.54 -16.44 -0.51
C ILE A 243 -11.36 -17.86 -1.05
N ASP A 244 -11.21 -18.03 -2.36
CA ASP A 244 -11.07 -19.35 -2.97
C ASP A 244 -9.65 -19.94 -2.90
N ASP A 245 -8.64 -19.11 -2.66
CA ASP A 245 -7.24 -19.53 -2.52
C ASP A 245 -6.46 -18.65 -1.52
N GLY A 246 -6.05 -19.26 -0.40
CA GLY A 246 -5.22 -18.61 0.61
C GLY A 246 -3.71 -18.68 0.34
N ASP A 247 -3.26 -19.61 -0.51
CA ASP A 247 -1.84 -19.88 -0.73
C ASP A 247 -1.13 -18.70 -1.40
N ALA A 248 -1.86 -17.93 -2.21
CA ALA A 248 -1.35 -16.72 -2.86
C ALA A 248 -0.69 -15.75 -1.87
N MET A 249 -1.22 -15.64 -0.63
CA MET A 249 -0.71 -14.72 0.39
C MET A 249 0.74 -15.01 0.80
N ALA A 250 1.17 -16.28 0.77
CA ALA A 250 2.51 -16.68 1.19
C ALA A 250 3.63 -16.10 0.30
N THR A 251 3.29 -15.60 -0.90
CA THR A 251 4.25 -14.99 -1.84
C THR A 251 4.83 -13.67 -1.33
N SER A 252 4.06 -12.91 -0.54
CA SER A 252 4.47 -11.57 -0.05
C SER A 252 4.31 -11.39 1.46
N PHE A 253 3.36 -12.10 2.08
CA PHE A 253 3.12 -12.03 3.51
C PHE A 253 2.93 -13.43 4.13
N PRO A 254 3.99 -14.25 4.19
CA PRO A 254 3.94 -15.51 4.91
C PRO A 254 3.59 -15.25 6.38
N GLY A 255 2.56 -15.96 6.88
CA GLY A 255 2.08 -15.79 8.25
C GLY A 255 1.07 -14.64 8.44
N PHE A 256 0.53 -14.04 7.36
CA PHE A 256 -0.51 -13.01 7.44
C PHE A 256 -1.66 -13.41 8.37
N ALA A 257 -2.29 -14.56 8.13
CA ALA A 257 -3.42 -15.02 8.94
C ALA A 257 -3.05 -15.17 10.42
N ALA A 258 -1.90 -15.78 10.72
CA ALA A 258 -1.41 -15.95 12.09
C ALA A 258 -1.14 -14.60 12.80
N MET A 259 -0.59 -13.62 12.07
CA MET A 259 -0.35 -12.28 12.61
C MET A 259 -1.68 -11.56 12.90
N MET A 260 -2.63 -11.61 11.97
CA MET A 260 -3.96 -11.02 12.15
C MET A 260 -4.72 -11.69 13.30
N GLN A 261 -4.66 -13.02 13.43
CA GLN A 261 -5.22 -13.76 14.57
C GLN A 261 -4.59 -13.34 15.90
N GLY A 262 -3.27 -13.07 15.91
CA GLY A 262 -2.58 -12.52 17.07
C GLY A 262 -3.06 -11.12 17.49
N LEU A 263 -3.66 -10.37 16.57
CA LEU A 263 -4.36 -9.10 16.85
C LEU A 263 -5.83 -9.28 17.22
N GLY A 264 -6.36 -10.50 17.18
CA GLY A 264 -7.75 -10.83 17.51
C GLY A 264 -8.68 -11.02 16.30
N ALA A 265 -8.15 -11.08 15.08
CA ALA A 265 -8.95 -11.36 13.89
C ALA A 265 -9.43 -12.83 13.85
N ASP A 266 -10.69 -13.05 13.46
CA ASP A 266 -11.25 -14.39 13.23
C ASP A 266 -11.08 -14.76 11.75
N ILE A 267 -9.94 -15.36 11.43
CA ILE A 267 -9.60 -15.88 10.10
C ILE A 267 -9.34 -17.37 10.27
N ALA A 268 -9.96 -18.24 9.49
CA ALA A 268 -9.78 -19.68 9.59
C ALA A 268 -9.68 -20.33 8.21
N ASP A 269 -8.93 -21.43 8.13
CA ASP A 269 -8.99 -22.34 6.99
C ASP A 269 -10.33 -23.09 7.02
N ILE A 270 -10.90 -23.35 5.83
CA ILE A 270 -12.17 -24.06 5.65
C ILE A 270 -11.92 -25.57 5.54
#